data_AF-A0A099KZ74-F1
#
_entry.id   AF-A0A099KZ74-F1
#
_cell.length_a   1.000
_cell.length_b   1.000
_cell.length_c   1.000
_cell.angle_alpha   90.00
_cell.angle_beta   90.00
_cell.angle_gamma   90.00
#
_symmetry.space_group_name_H-M   'P 1'
#
loop_
_entity.id
_entity.type
_entity.pdbx_description
1 polymer ?
#
loop_
_entity_poly.entity_id
_entity_poly.type
_entity_poly.pdbx_seq_one_letter_code
_entity_poly.pdbx_strand_id
1 'polypeptide(L)' 'MEITSIEQNTIFMLINLGYAVISLFVSVIALVIIDKVIFKQIDFIEEIKKGNIAVAIFQSMILLFIGIVVSAAMT' A
#
# COMPACT_ATOMS: atom_id res chain seq x y z
N MET A 1 -37.20 -9.61 4.02
CA MET A 1 -36.49 -8.96 2.90
C MET A 1 -35.41 -8.00 3.39
N GLU A 2 -35.57 -7.33 4.55
CA GLU A 2 -34.50 -6.50 5.16
C GLU A 2 -33.42 -7.30 5.92
N ILE A 3 -33.77 -8.41 6.59
CA ILE A 3 -32.77 -9.22 7.31
C ILE A 3 -31.73 -9.81 6.35
N THR A 4 -32.16 -10.27 5.17
CA THR A 4 -31.28 -10.80 4.13
C THR A 4 -30.34 -9.74 3.55
N SER A 5 -30.74 -8.46 3.52
CA SER A 5 -29.87 -7.39 3.00
C SER A 5 -28.79 -6.96 4.00
N ILE A 6 -29.06 -7.04 5.32
CA ILE A 6 -28.04 -6.75 6.35
C ILE A 6 -26.97 -7.85 6.37
N GLU A 7 -27.36 -9.12 6.29
CA GLU A 7 -26.41 -10.24 6.24
C GLU A 7 -25.52 -10.15 4.99
N GLN A 8 -26.11 -9.86 3.82
CA GLN A 8 -25.36 -9.68 2.58
C GLN A 8 -24.39 -8.50 2.63
N ASN A 9 -24.81 -7.33 3.15
CA ASN A 9 -23.92 -6.18 3.32
C ASN A 9 -22.77 -6.48 4.29
N THR A 10 -23.05 -7.21 5.37
CA THR A 10 -22.02 -7.60 6.35
C THR A 10 -20.98 -8.53 5.73
N ILE A 11 -21.42 -9.52 4.94
CA ILE A 11 -20.53 -10.43 4.21
C ILE A 11 -19.68 -9.66 3.19
N PHE A 12 -20.29 -8.75 2.41
CA PHE A 12 -19.56 -7.90 1.47
C PHE A 12 -18.49 -7.05 2.16
N MET A 13 -18.83 -6.43 3.29
CA MET A 13 -17.88 -5.63 4.06
C MET A 13 -16.70 -6.47 4.57
N LEU A 14 -16.95 -7.69 5.04
CA LEU A 14 -15.91 -8.62 5.48
C LEU A 14 -14.99 -9.05 4.32
N ILE A 15 -15.56 -9.30 3.15
CA ILE A 15 -14.79 -9.66 1.95
C ILE A 15 -13.89 -8.48 1.52
N ASN A 16 -14.44 -7.26 1.46
CA ASN A 16 -13.67 -6.06 1.12
C ASN A 16 -12.58 -5.77 2.14
N LEU A 17 -12.85 -5.99 3.43
CA LEU A 17 -11.82 -5.88 4.46
C LEU A 17 -10.71 -6.92 4.28
N GLY A 18 -11.06 -8.16 3.92
CA GLY A 18 -10.10 -9.20 3.58
C GLY A 18 -9.21 -8.82 2.39
N TYR A 19 -9.80 -8.30 1.32
CA TYR A 19 -9.05 -7.79 0.16
C TYR A 19 -8.14 -6.62 0.53
N ALA A 20 -8.60 -5.69 1.36
CA ALA A 20 -7.79 -4.57 1.82
C ALA A 20 -6.53 -5.04 2.57
N VAL A 21 -6.69 -6.01 3.48
CA VAL A 21 -5.57 -6.59 4.24
C VAL A 21 -4.59 -7.28 3.29
N ILE A 22 -5.07 -8.12 2.36
CA ILE A 22 -4.21 -8.82 1.39
C ILE A 22 -3.46 -7.81 0.50
N SER A 23 -4.15 -6.80 0.00
CA SER A 23 -3.57 -5.75 -0.84
C SER A 23 -2.49 -4.96 -0.10
N LEU A 24 -2.69 -4.68 1.19
CA LEU A 24 -1.67 -4.06 2.03
C LEU A 24 -0.42 -4.94 2.15
N PHE A 25 -0.57 -6.23 2.42
CA PHE A 25 0.56 -7.15 2.49
C PHE A 25 1.33 -7.23 1.17
N VAL A 26 0.62 -7.38 0.04
CA VAL A 26 1.24 -7.40 -1.29
C VAL A 26 1.99 -6.10 -1.57
N SER A 27 1.40 -4.96 -1.21
CA SER A 27 2.00 -3.65 -1.39
C SER A 27 3.28 -3.47 -0.57
N VAL A 28 3.28 -3.90 0.70
CA VAL A 28 4.47 -3.88 1.57
C VAL A 28 5.56 -4.80 1.02
N ILE A 29 5.21 -6.01 0.56
CA ILE A 29 6.17 -6.93 -0.05
C ILE A 29 6.79 -6.32 -1.30
N ALA A 30 5.98 -5.70 -2.17
CA ALA A 30 6.47 -5.01 -3.36
C ALA A 30 7.45 -3.90 -2.99
N LEU A 31 7.14 -3.11 -1.96
CA LEU A 31 8.02 -2.06 -1.43
C LEU A 31 9.37 -2.63 -0.98
N VAL A 32 9.34 -3.68 -0.15
CA VAL A 32 10.54 -4.34 0.36
C VAL A 32 11.38 -4.91 -0.78
N ILE A 33 10.74 -5.47 -1.81
CA ILE A 33 11.44 -5.97 -3.00
C ILE A 33 12.07 -4.82 -3.77
N ILE A 34 11.35 -3.72 -4.01
CA ILE A 34 11.87 -2.54 -4.70
C ILE A 34 13.10 -1.99 -3.96
N ASP A 35 12.99 -1.77 -2.64
CA ASP A 35 14.09 -1.25 -1.83
C ASP A 35 15.32 -2.19 -1.85
N LYS A 36 15.11 -3.51 -1.67
CA LYS A 36 16.22 -4.47 -1.55
C LYS A 36 16.80 -4.94 -2.88
N VAL A 37 16.04 -4.95 -3.96
CA VAL A 37 16.47 -5.48 -5.25
C VAL A 37 16.89 -4.35 -6.18
N ILE A 38 16.12 -3.26 -6.24
CA ILE A 38 16.37 -2.16 -7.16
C ILE A 38 17.31 -1.12 -6.52
N PHE A 39 17.14 -0.81 -5.24
CA PHE A 39 17.85 0.28 -4.56
C PHE A 39 18.89 -0.18 -3.54
N LYS A 40 19.55 -1.30 -3.84
CA LYS A 40 20.50 -1.98 -2.93
C LYS A 40 21.67 -1.13 -2.43
N GLN A 41 21.96 -0.01 -3.10
CA GLN A 41 23.10 0.87 -2.81
C GLN A 41 22.68 2.25 -2.25
N ILE A 42 21.38 2.52 -2.12
CA ILE A 42 20.86 3.82 -1.68
C ILE A 42 20.22 3.66 -0.30
N ASP A 43 20.78 4.34 0.71
CA ASP A 43 20.09 4.53 1.98
C ASP A 43 19.17 5.75 1.86
N PHE A 44 17.88 5.50 1.66
CA PHE A 44 16.87 6.54 1.52
C PHE A 44 16.81 7.48 2.73
N ILE A 45 16.97 6.96 3.95
CA ILE A 45 16.88 7.77 5.16
C ILE A 45 18.10 8.69 5.27
N GLU A 46 19.29 8.17 4.97
CA GLU A 46 20.52 8.96 4.99
C GLU A 46 20.52 10.04 3.91
N GLU A 47 20.12 9.70 2.68
CA GLU A 47 20.04 10.65 1.57
C GLU A 47 19.01 11.76 1.81
N ILE A 48 17.85 11.44 2.41
CA ILE A 48 16.87 12.45 2.81
C ILE A 48 17.46 13.39 3.88
N LYS A 49 18.21 12.86 4.86
CA LYS A 49 18.90 13.67 5.88
C LYS A 49 19.99 14.58 5.29
N LYS A 50 20.65 14.15 4.22
CA LYS A 50 21.63 14.96 3.47
C LYS A 50 20.97 16.06 2.63
N GLY A 51 19.64 16.13 2.59
CA GLY A 51 18.90 17.12 1.81
C GLY A 51 18.66 16.73 0.35
N ASN A 52 18.80 15.44 0.01
CA ASN A 52 18.54 14.97 -1.34
C ASN A 52 17.03 14.93 -1.63
N ILE A 53 16.51 16.02 -2.19
CA ILE A 53 15.09 16.20 -2.50
C ILE A 53 14.58 15.16 -3.52
N ALA A 54 15.42 14.72 -4.46
CA ALA A 54 15.02 13.74 -5.46
C ALA A 54 14.63 12.40 -4.83
N VAL A 55 15.42 11.96 -3.84
CA VAL A 55 15.17 10.74 -3.07
C VAL A 55 13.90 10.87 -2.21
N ALA A 56 13.68 12.04 -1.60
CA ALA A 56 12.47 12.32 -0.83
C ALA A 56 11.20 12.26 -1.69
N ILE A 57 11.22 12.87 -2.88
CA ILE A 57 10.10 12.85 -3.83
C ILE A 57 9.82 11.41 -4.28
N PHE A 58 10.87 10.67 -4.62
CA PHE A 58 10.72 9.29 -5.04
C PHE A 58 10.08 8.41 -3.95
N GLN A 59 10.57 8.49 -2.71
CA GLN A 59 10.00 7.76 -1.59
C GLN A 59 8.54 8.13 -1.32
N SER A 60 8.22 9.42 -1.47
CA SER A 60 6.84 9.92 -1.33
C SER A 60 5.91 9.33 -2.39
N MET A 61 6.37 9.20 -3.63
CA MET A 61 5.59 8.59 -4.71
C MET A 61 5.31 7.11 -4.47
N ILE A 62 6.26 6.36 -3.90
CA ILE A 62 6.06 4.95 -3.54
C ILE A 62 4.94 4.83 -2.49
N LEU A 63 4.99 5.63 -1.43
CA LEU A 63 3.95 5.63 -0.39
C LEU A 63 2.57 5.99 -0.95
N LEU A 64 2.52 6.96 -1.87
CA LEU A 64 1.30 7.39 -2.52
C LEU A 64 0.73 6.29 -3.44
N PHE A 65 1.60 5.61 -4.18
CA PHE A 65 1.22 4.46 -5.01
C PHE A 65 0.61 3.33 -4.19
N ILE A 66 1.17 3.03 -3.01
CA ILE A 66 0.61 2.03 -2.09
C ILE A 66 -0.80 2.44 -1.64
N GLY A 67 -1.00 3.71 -1.28
CA GLY A 67 -2.32 4.22 -0.93
C GLY A 67 -3.33 4.03 -2.05
N ILE A 68 -2.93 4.28 -3.30
CA ILE A 68 -3.78 4.06 -4.49
C ILE A 68 -4.11 2.58 -4.66
N VAL A 69 -3.14 1.68 -4.57
CA VAL A 69 -3.34 0.23 -4.73
C VAL A 69 -4.28 -0.32 -3.66
N VAL A 70 -4.12 0.12 -2.40
CA VAL A 70 -5.02 -0.26 -1.31
C VAL A 70 -6.42 0.29 -1.56
N SER A 71 -6.55 1.56 -1.97
CA SER A 71 -7.85 2.16 -2.29
C SER A 71 -8.56 1.46 -3.45
N ALA A 72 -7.82 1.09 -4.51
CA ALA A 72 -8.36 0.42 -5.68
C ALA A 72 -8.82 -1.02 -5.38
N ALA A 73 -8.29 -1.64 -4.34
CA ALA A 73 -8.72 -2.96 -3.88
C ALA A 73 -10.02 -2.93 -3.07
N MET A 74 -10.47 -1.76 -2.62
CA MET A 74 -11.66 -1.57 -1.78
C MET A 74 -12.90 -1.08 -2.53
N THR A 75 -12.74 -0.66 -3.79
CA THR A 75 -13.80 -0.25 -4.73
C THR A 75 -14.22 -1.40 -5.63
#